data_AF-A0A1V5I6W7-F1
#
_entry.id   AF-A0A1V5I6W7-F1
#
_cell.length_a   1.000
_cell.length_b   1.000
_cell.length_c   1.000
_cell.angle_alpha   90.00
_cell.angle_beta   90.00
_cell.angle_gamma   90.00
#
_symmetry.space_group_name_H-M   'P 1'
#
loop_
_entity.id
_entity.type
_entity.pdbx_description
1 polymer ?
#
loop_
_entity_poly.entity_id
_entity_poly.type
_entity_poly.pdbx_seq_one_letter_code
_entity_poly.pdbx_strand_id
1 'polypeptide(L)'
;MSFDEQVVPGTSMDVLNPSLWGRFRTVISPRDDREFLSKLKLIAVDDEGAVRATVGGVLMASDDPRAFLSSAFIQAVRYRWKDRSAAHQIDALDIAGPLDIQIREACKFVERNMRVYAVKAPNRIETPQYSMNAVFEAVTNAVAHRDYSIFGAKIRLHVFSDRLELYSPGTIPNTMTVDSLSERQSSRNELTSSLLARCPMNYNAVGSRREFIMDRRGEGVPIIITESEELSGRRPEYRLLDDAELKLTIFAAPSPHPEEDG
;
A
#
# COMPACT_ATOMS: atom_id res chain seq x y z
N MET A 1 11.74 -18.25 9.60
CA MET A 1 12.20 -16.98 9.02
C MET A 1 11.10 -16.49 8.10
N SER A 2 10.67 -15.24 8.24
CA SER A 2 9.66 -14.64 7.37
C SER A 2 10.18 -14.53 5.92
N PHE A 3 9.28 -14.51 4.92
CA PHE A 3 9.67 -14.39 3.52
C PHE A 3 10.45 -13.11 3.24
N ASP A 4 10.07 -12.00 3.90
CA ASP A 4 10.74 -10.71 3.74
C ASP A 4 12.16 -10.65 4.35
N GLU A 5 12.56 -11.65 5.14
CA GLU A 5 13.94 -11.80 5.65
C GLU A 5 14.81 -12.74 4.78
N GLN A 6 14.23 -13.41 3.79
CA GLN A 6 14.98 -14.32 2.92
C GLN A 6 15.91 -13.55 1.99
N VAL A 7 17.08 -14.13 1.72
CA VAL A 7 18.04 -13.59 0.75
C VAL A 7 17.49 -13.67 -0.67
N VAL A 8 17.78 -12.65 -1.47
CA VAL A 8 17.50 -12.63 -2.91
C VAL A 8 18.76 -13.08 -3.65
N PRO A 9 18.77 -14.24 -4.30
CA PRO A 9 19.95 -14.76 -4.98
C PRO A 9 20.49 -13.81 -6.04
N GLY A 10 21.82 -13.78 -6.21
CA GLY A 10 22.47 -12.95 -7.22
C GLY A 10 22.54 -11.45 -6.90
N THR A 11 22.00 -11.01 -5.75
CA THR A 11 22.15 -9.62 -5.28
C THR A 11 23.45 -9.41 -4.51
N SER A 12 23.81 -8.15 -4.31
CA SER A 12 24.81 -7.70 -3.32
C SER A 12 24.20 -6.55 -2.49
N MET A 13 24.96 -6.02 -1.54
CA MET A 13 24.55 -4.80 -0.82
C MET A 13 24.42 -3.58 -1.73
N ASP A 14 25.10 -3.57 -2.89
CA ASP A 14 25.16 -2.41 -3.79
C ASP A 14 23.83 -2.13 -4.52
N VAL A 15 22.92 -3.10 -4.53
CA VAL A 15 21.56 -2.92 -5.07
C VAL A 15 20.67 -2.07 -4.14
N LEU A 16 21.14 -1.82 -2.92
CA LEU A 16 20.45 -1.04 -1.90
C LEU A 16 20.95 0.41 -1.89
N ASN A 17 20.08 1.34 -2.27
CA ASN A 17 20.38 2.77 -2.36
C ASN A 17 20.55 3.39 -0.95
N PRO A 18 21.73 4.00 -0.65
CA PRO A 18 22.01 4.65 0.62
C PRO A 18 21.01 5.73 1.05
N SER A 19 20.41 6.45 0.11
CA SER A 19 19.39 7.46 0.42
C SER A 19 18.11 6.83 0.97
N LEU A 20 17.76 5.62 0.53
CA LEU A 20 16.53 4.93 0.92
C LEU A 20 16.64 4.21 2.26
N TRP A 21 17.79 3.59 2.57
CA TRP A 21 17.98 2.98 3.89
C TRP A 21 18.54 3.97 4.93
N GLY A 22 19.17 5.05 4.50
CA GLY A 22 19.75 6.07 5.37
C GLY A 22 18.72 6.74 6.28
N ARG A 23 17.47 6.86 5.82
CA ARG A 23 16.34 7.40 6.62
C ARG A 23 16.02 6.60 7.89
N PHE A 24 16.46 5.35 7.97
CA PHE A 24 16.25 4.51 9.15
C PHE A 24 17.36 4.65 10.21
N ARG A 25 18.43 5.38 9.90
CA ARG A 25 19.52 5.63 10.85
C ARG A 25 19.09 6.56 11.96
N THR A 26 19.58 6.26 13.15
CA THR A 26 19.45 7.08 14.35
C THR A 26 20.83 7.32 14.97
N VAL A 27 20.91 8.22 15.95
CA VAL A 27 22.17 8.51 16.68
C VAL A 27 22.81 7.29 17.34
N ILE A 28 22.04 6.24 17.63
CA ILE A 28 22.53 4.99 18.25
C ILE A 28 22.83 3.89 17.23
N SER A 29 22.61 4.14 15.93
CA SER A 29 22.85 3.15 14.89
C SER A 29 24.35 2.92 14.68
N PRO A 30 24.80 1.69 14.33
CA PRO A 30 26.18 1.43 13.96
C PRO A 30 26.67 2.37 12.86
N ARG A 31 27.95 2.77 12.94
CA ARG A 31 28.59 3.57 11.89
C ARG A 31 28.94 2.75 10.66
N ASP A 32 29.20 1.46 10.83
CA ASP A 32 29.45 0.54 9.73
C ASP A 32 28.14 0.21 9.01
N ASP A 33 28.11 0.43 7.69
CA ASP A 33 26.91 0.26 6.86
C ASP A 33 26.46 -1.19 6.81
N ARG A 34 27.40 -2.14 6.71
CA ARG A 34 27.09 -3.56 6.66
C ARG A 34 26.50 -4.02 8.00
N GLU A 35 27.09 -3.63 9.12
CA GLU A 35 26.55 -3.94 10.45
C GLU A 35 25.14 -3.35 10.64
N PHE A 36 24.94 -2.10 10.21
CA PHE A 36 23.64 -1.43 10.30
C PHE A 36 22.56 -2.13 9.46
N LEU A 37 22.85 -2.41 8.19
CA LEU A 37 21.91 -3.09 7.28
C LEU A 37 21.59 -4.51 7.74
N SER A 38 22.57 -5.22 8.28
CA SER A 38 22.38 -6.57 8.87
C SER A 38 21.48 -6.51 10.10
N LYS A 39 21.68 -5.54 11.01
CA LYS A 39 20.80 -5.33 12.17
C LYS A 39 19.37 -4.95 11.78
N LEU A 40 19.19 -4.23 10.67
CA LEU A 40 17.88 -3.97 10.07
C LEU A 40 17.33 -5.14 9.25
N LYS A 41 18.09 -6.23 9.10
CA LYS A 41 17.74 -7.37 8.25
C LYS A 41 17.47 -7.01 6.78
N LEU A 42 18.06 -5.93 6.27
CA LEU A 42 18.01 -5.56 4.84
C LEU A 42 19.04 -6.36 4.02
N ILE A 43 20.03 -6.92 4.69
CA ILE A 43 20.99 -7.87 4.13
C ILE A 43 21.12 -9.08 5.04
N ALA A 44 21.49 -10.22 4.47
CA ALA A 44 21.86 -11.43 5.18
C ALA A 44 23.00 -12.14 4.46
N VAL A 45 23.61 -13.12 5.13
CA VAL A 45 24.65 -13.96 4.54
C VAL A 45 23.98 -15.23 4.02
N ASP A 46 24.24 -15.59 2.77
CA ASP A 46 23.75 -16.85 2.18
C ASP A 46 24.60 -18.06 2.61
N ASP A 47 24.20 -19.26 2.18
CA ASP A 47 24.88 -20.51 2.52
C ASP A 47 26.32 -20.59 1.96
N GLU A 48 26.66 -19.75 0.98
CA GLU A 48 28.00 -19.63 0.39
C GLU A 48 28.88 -18.59 1.12
N GLY A 49 28.35 -17.91 2.15
CA GLY A 49 29.05 -16.88 2.89
C GLY A 49 29.03 -15.50 2.23
N ALA A 50 28.27 -15.33 1.13
CA ALA A 50 28.15 -14.06 0.43
C ALA A 50 27.06 -13.17 1.06
N VAL A 51 27.30 -11.86 1.09
CA VAL A 51 26.30 -10.88 1.54
C VAL A 51 25.30 -10.62 0.43
N ARG A 52 24.03 -10.88 0.72
CA ARG A 52 22.90 -10.69 -0.20
C ARG A 52 21.90 -9.70 0.39
N ALA A 53 21.19 -8.98 -0.47
CA ALA A 53 20.01 -8.24 -0.05
C ALA A 53 18.91 -9.22 0.35
N THR A 54 18.11 -8.87 1.35
CA THR A 54 16.87 -9.59 1.66
C THR A 54 15.73 -9.07 0.81
N VAL A 55 14.62 -9.81 0.75
CA VAL A 55 13.38 -9.36 0.09
C VAL A 55 12.92 -8.00 0.65
N GLY A 56 12.90 -7.83 1.98
CA GLY A 56 12.59 -6.56 2.62
C GLY A 56 13.61 -5.46 2.28
N GLY A 57 14.89 -5.81 2.18
CA GLY A 57 15.95 -4.93 1.66
C GLY A 57 15.64 -4.38 0.29
N VAL A 58 15.35 -5.28 -0.66
CA VAL A 58 15.00 -4.92 -2.03
C VAL A 58 13.74 -4.04 -2.07
N LEU A 59 12.68 -4.45 -1.38
CA LEU A 59 11.39 -3.74 -1.39
C LEU A 59 11.47 -2.33 -0.79
N MET A 60 12.26 -2.14 0.27
CA MET A 60 12.32 -0.86 1.00
C MET A 60 13.46 0.06 0.58
N ALA A 61 14.51 -0.49 -0.03
CA ALA A 61 15.76 0.21 -0.27
C ALA A 61 16.39 0.01 -1.65
N SER A 62 15.71 -0.64 -2.61
CA SER A 62 16.12 -0.63 -4.02
C SER A 62 15.32 0.40 -4.82
N ASP A 63 15.97 1.04 -5.80
CA ASP A 63 15.32 2.02 -6.69
C ASP A 63 14.30 1.35 -7.63
N ASP A 64 14.52 0.11 -8.05
CA ASP A 64 13.55 -0.69 -8.80
C ASP A 64 13.51 -2.14 -8.28
N PRO A 65 12.64 -2.43 -7.30
CA PRO A 65 12.45 -3.79 -6.77
C PRO A 65 12.07 -4.83 -7.85
N ARG A 66 11.51 -4.41 -9.00
CA ARG A 66 11.08 -5.33 -10.07
C ARG A 66 12.24 -6.02 -10.76
N ALA A 67 13.45 -5.47 -10.69
CA ALA A 67 14.65 -6.12 -11.19
C ALA A 67 14.90 -7.48 -10.53
N PHE A 68 14.35 -7.69 -9.33
CA PHE A 68 14.52 -8.91 -8.53
C PHE A 68 13.20 -9.60 -8.20
N LEU A 69 12.12 -8.82 -8.04
CA LEU A 69 10.77 -9.28 -7.72
C LEU A 69 9.82 -8.70 -8.76
N SER A 70 9.71 -9.35 -9.93
CA SER A 70 9.03 -8.81 -11.12
C SER A 70 7.59 -8.30 -10.89
N SER A 71 6.88 -8.87 -9.92
CA SER A 71 5.52 -8.47 -9.54
C SER A 71 5.44 -7.42 -8.40
N ALA A 72 6.57 -6.87 -7.95
CA ALA A 72 6.65 -5.86 -6.89
C ALA A 72 6.29 -4.45 -7.40
N PHE A 73 5.04 -4.30 -7.84
CA PHE A 73 4.46 -3.03 -8.24
C PHE A 73 2.95 -3.02 -8.01
N ILE A 74 2.36 -1.83 -8.00
CA ILE A 74 0.91 -1.62 -7.98
C ILE A 74 0.46 -1.30 -9.40
N GLN A 75 -0.46 -2.06 -9.96
CA GLN A 75 -1.13 -1.71 -11.21
C GLN A 75 -2.38 -0.87 -10.89
N ALA A 76 -2.35 0.40 -11.27
CA ALA A 76 -3.45 1.33 -11.07
C ALA A 76 -4.19 1.61 -12.38
N VAL A 77 -5.52 1.53 -12.37
CA VAL A 77 -6.37 1.75 -13.55
C VAL A 77 -7.62 2.53 -13.17
N ARG A 78 -7.95 3.56 -13.95
CA ARG A 78 -9.20 4.32 -13.85
C ARG A 78 -10.12 3.96 -15.01
N TYR A 79 -11.35 3.52 -14.71
CA TYR A 79 -12.39 3.15 -15.67
C TYR A 79 -13.53 4.16 -15.65
N ARG A 80 -13.87 4.80 -16.79
CA ARG A 80 -14.87 5.88 -16.79
C ARG A 80 -16.26 5.46 -16.25
N TRP A 81 -16.62 4.18 -16.33
CA TRP A 81 -17.90 3.61 -15.89
C TRP A 81 -17.67 2.52 -14.82
N LYS A 82 -18.72 1.76 -14.51
CA LYS A 82 -18.73 0.73 -13.45
C LYS A 82 -18.11 -0.60 -13.88
N ASP A 83 -17.96 -0.82 -15.19
CA ASP A 83 -17.49 -2.05 -15.79
C ASP A 83 -15.98 -2.04 -16.08
N ARG A 84 -15.40 -3.24 -16.10
CA ARG A 84 -13.97 -3.48 -16.38
C ARG A 84 -13.74 -3.70 -17.87
N SER A 85 -14.15 -2.74 -18.68
CA SER A 85 -13.89 -2.77 -20.12
C SER A 85 -12.59 -2.05 -20.43
N ALA A 86 -11.73 -2.66 -21.24
CA ALA A 86 -10.52 -2.02 -21.76
C ALA A 86 -10.86 -0.76 -22.59
N ALA A 87 -12.01 -0.76 -23.28
CA ALA A 87 -12.49 0.41 -24.02
C ALA A 87 -12.85 1.59 -23.10
N HIS A 88 -13.01 1.33 -21.80
CA HIS A 88 -13.43 2.27 -20.79
C HIS A 88 -12.30 2.79 -19.89
N GLN A 89 -11.07 2.32 -20.12
CA GLN A 89 -9.88 2.77 -19.42
C GLN A 89 -9.51 4.19 -19.85
N ILE A 90 -9.38 5.10 -18.88
CA ILE A 90 -9.04 6.51 -19.13
C ILE A 90 -7.68 6.92 -18.56
N ASP A 91 -7.17 6.22 -17.55
CA ASP A 91 -5.83 6.40 -17.01
C ASP A 91 -5.32 5.04 -16.51
N ALA A 92 -4.00 4.84 -16.62
CA ALA A 92 -3.32 3.60 -16.29
C ALA A 92 -1.90 3.90 -15.87
N LEU A 93 -1.46 3.28 -14.78
CA LEU A 93 -0.09 3.43 -14.29
C LEU A 93 0.38 2.16 -13.59
N ASP A 94 1.51 1.62 -14.03
CA ASP A 94 2.24 0.61 -13.25
C ASP A 94 3.22 1.35 -12.33
N ILE A 95 2.89 1.35 -11.04
CA ILE A 95 3.58 2.11 -10.01
C ILE A 95 4.67 1.23 -9.38
N ALA A 96 5.91 1.53 -9.74
CA ALA A 96 7.12 0.84 -9.27
C ALA A 96 7.95 1.71 -8.30
N GLY A 97 9.11 1.21 -7.92
CA GLY A 97 10.01 1.84 -6.94
C GLY A 97 9.88 1.21 -5.54
N PRO A 98 10.59 1.74 -4.54
CA PRO A 98 10.48 1.24 -3.17
C PRO A 98 9.06 1.45 -2.62
N LEU A 99 8.67 0.65 -1.63
CA LEU A 99 7.27 0.55 -1.20
C LEU A 99 6.64 1.89 -0.77
N ASP A 100 7.40 2.77 -0.13
CA ASP A 100 6.91 4.09 0.26
C ASP A 100 6.58 4.99 -0.96
N ILE A 101 7.29 4.82 -2.06
CA ILE A 101 7.01 5.51 -3.32
C ILE A 101 5.77 4.90 -3.96
N GLN A 102 5.63 3.56 -3.93
CA GLN A 102 4.44 2.90 -4.44
C GLN A 102 3.17 3.37 -3.73
N ILE A 103 3.21 3.47 -2.39
CA ILE A 103 2.09 3.96 -1.58
C ILE A 103 1.74 5.40 -1.95
N ARG A 104 2.73 6.30 -2.00
CA ARG A 104 2.54 7.71 -2.31
C ARG A 104 1.94 7.91 -3.70
N GLU A 105 2.52 7.28 -4.72
CA GLU A 105 2.08 7.46 -6.10
C GLU A 105 0.72 6.79 -6.35
N ALA A 106 0.37 5.72 -5.64
CA ALA A 106 -0.97 5.14 -5.68
C ALA A 106 -2.01 6.10 -5.08
N CYS A 107 -1.71 6.77 -3.97
CA CYS A 107 -2.59 7.79 -3.40
C CYS A 107 -2.77 8.97 -4.37
N LYS A 108 -1.69 9.48 -4.95
CA LYS A 108 -1.75 10.53 -5.99
C LYS A 108 -2.53 10.10 -7.23
N PHE A 109 -2.45 8.83 -7.62
CA PHE A 109 -3.24 8.28 -8.72
C PHE A 109 -4.73 8.35 -8.41
N VAL A 110 -5.15 8.01 -7.18
CA VAL A 110 -6.56 8.13 -6.76
C VAL A 110 -6.97 9.59 -6.71
N GLU A 111 -6.16 10.45 -6.07
CA GLU A 111 -6.43 11.87 -5.90
C GLU A 111 -6.64 12.60 -7.24
N ARG A 112 -5.81 12.32 -8.26
CA ARG A 112 -5.94 12.94 -9.58
C ARG A 112 -7.11 12.38 -10.42
N ASN A 113 -7.59 11.17 -10.11
CA ASN A 113 -8.62 10.47 -10.88
C ASN A 113 -10.00 10.43 -10.19
N MET A 114 -10.08 10.88 -8.94
CA MET A 114 -11.33 11.02 -8.23
C MET A 114 -12.03 12.32 -8.62
N ARG A 115 -13.36 12.31 -8.55
CA ARG A 115 -14.14 13.55 -8.67
C ARG A 115 -14.18 14.25 -7.31
N VAL A 116 -14.25 15.58 -7.36
CA VAL A 116 -14.55 16.42 -6.19
C VAL A 116 -15.80 17.20 -6.55
N TYR A 117 -16.92 16.87 -5.90
CA TYR A 117 -18.18 17.57 -6.09
C TYR A 117 -18.14 18.88 -5.32
N ALA A 118 -18.76 19.93 -5.85
CA ALA A 118 -18.83 21.22 -5.17
C ALA A 118 -20.27 21.73 -5.15
N VAL A 119 -20.83 21.92 -3.95
CA VAL A 119 -22.15 22.53 -3.78
C VAL A 119 -21.96 24.01 -3.45
N LYS A 120 -22.68 24.88 -4.20
CA LYS A 120 -22.71 26.34 -3.94
C LYS A 120 -23.91 26.68 -3.03
N ALA A 121 -23.73 26.75 -1.71
CA ALA A 121 -24.71 27.36 -0.80
C ALA A 121 -24.11 27.75 0.57
N PRO A 122 -24.53 28.88 1.16
CA PRO A 122 -23.76 30.13 1.31
C PRO A 122 -22.21 30.06 1.38
N ASN A 123 -21.61 28.90 1.70
CA ASN A 123 -20.18 28.61 1.57
C ASN A 123 -19.96 27.45 0.56
N ARG A 124 -18.87 27.47 -0.22
CA ARG A 124 -18.52 26.35 -1.11
C ARG A 124 -18.14 25.14 -0.26
N ILE A 125 -18.89 24.04 -0.38
CA ILE A 125 -18.55 22.75 0.24
C ILE A 125 -18.05 21.83 -0.87
N GLU A 126 -16.82 21.35 -0.73
CA GLU A 126 -16.22 20.35 -1.61
C GLU A 126 -16.30 18.97 -0.97
N THR A 127 -16.81 18.00 -1.72
CA THR A 127 -16.95 16.60 -1.28
C THR A 127 -16.17 15.71 -2.25
N PRO A 128 -15.01 15.17 -1.84
CA PRO A 128 -14.28 14.22 -2.65
C PRO A 128 -15.03 12.89 -2.74
N GLN A 129 -14.80 12.11 -3.80
CA GLN A 129 -15.37 10.76 -3.92
C GLN A 129 -14.86 9.81 -2.84
N TYR A 130 -13.63 9.99 -2.35
CA TYR A 130 -13.00 9.12 -1.37
C TYR A 130 -12.26 9.94 -0.31
N SER A 131 -12.20 9.44 0.92
CA SER A 131 -11.30 9.99 1.92
C SER A 131 -9.87 9.57 1.59
N MET A 132 -8.96 10.53 1.43
CA MET A 132 -7.57 10.22 1.14
C MET A 132 -6.84 9.55 2.30
N ASN A 133 -7.32 9.72 3.54
CA ASN A 133 -6.76 9.01 4.69
C ASN A 133 -7.20 7.53 4.69
N ALA A 134 -8.48 7.22 4.42
CA ALA A 134 -8.93 5.85 4.13
C ALA A 134 -8.19 5.20 2.96
N VAL A 135 -7.99 5.92 1.85
CA VAL A 135 -7.24 5.41 0.68
C VAL A 135 -5.78 5.10 1.06
N PHE A 136 -5.14 5.99 1.81
CA PHE A 136 -3.77 5.81 2.27
C PHE A 136 -3.62 4.57 3.16
N GLU A 137 -4.50 4.37 4.14
CA GLU A 137 -4.49 3.17 4.98
C GLU A 137 -4.75 1.91 4.17
N ALA A 138 -5.71 1.95 3.22
CA ALA A 138 -6.04 0.82 2.37
C ALA A 138 -4.82 0.38 1.52
N VAL A 139 -4.16 1.33 0.87
CA VAL A 139 -2.97 1.06 0.04
C VAL A 139 -1.81 0.58 0.91
N THR A 140 -1.56 1.23 2.05
CA THR A 140 -0.50 0.84 2.98
C THR A 140 -0.70 -0.58 3.49
N ASN A 141 -1.93 -0.94 3.89
CA ASN A 141 -2.25 -2.31 4.32
C ASN A 141 -2.06 -3.32 3.18
N ALA A 142 -2.51 -2.99 1.97
CA ALA A 142 -2.31 -3.88 0.82
C ALA A 142 -0.82 -4.13 0.55
N VAL A 143 0.01 -3.10 0.62
CA VAL A 143 1.47 -3.18 0.42
C VAL A 143 2.17 -3.94 1.54
N ALA A 144 1.84 -3.64 2.80
CA ALA A 144 2.48 -4.24 3.96
C ALA A 144 2.15 -5.73 4.11
N HIS A 145 0.92 -6.12 3.78
CA HIS A 145 0.42 -7.48 4.01
C HIS A 145 0.35 -8.36 2.76
N ARG A 146 0.76 -7.84 1.60
CA ARG A 146 0.88 -8.62 0.37
C ARG A 146 1.77 -9.84 0.56
N ASP A 147 1.35 -10.97 0.02
CA ASP A 147 2.22 -12.13 -0.14
C ASP A 147 3.18 -11.93 -1.33
N TYR A 148 4.43 -11.55 -1.03
CA TYR A 148 5.47 -11.34 -2.04
C TYR A 148 6.06 -12.64 -2.59
N SER A 149 5.69 -13.81 -2.04
CA SER A 149 6.15 -15.11 -2.54
C SER A 149 5.35 -15.59 -3.76
N ILE A 150 4.14 -15.05 -3.98
CA ILE A 150 3.28 -15.42 -5.10
C ILE A 150 3.78 -14.74 -6.39
N PHE A 151 4.53 -15.51 -7.18
CA PHE A 151 5.05 -15.04 -8.46
C PHE A 151 3.93 -14.63 -9.43
N GLY A 152 4.12 -13.51 -10.13
CA GLY A 152 3.16 -13.00 -11.11
C GLY A 152 1.91 -12.31 -10.55
N ALA A 153 1.60 -12.46 -9.26
CA ALA A 153 0.49 -11.76 -8.62
C ALA A 153 0.93 -10.37 -8.15
N LYS A 154 0.18 -9.33 -8.47
CA LYS A 154 0.49 -7.92 -8.15
C LYS A 154 -0.69 -7.26 -7.45
N ILE A 155 -0.45 -6.14 -6.77
CA ILE A 155 -1.55 -5.33 -6.25
C ILE A 155 -2.27 -4.68 -7.42
N ARG A 156 -3.59 -4.72 -7.43
CA ARG A 156 -4.42 -4.05 -8.45
C ARG A 156 -5.30 -3.02 -7.79
N LEU A 157 -5.15 -1.76 -8.21
CA LEU A 157 -5.93 -0.63 -7.75
C LEU A 157 -6.82 -0.17 -8.90
N HIS A 158 -8.12 -0.41 -8.80
CA HIS A 158 -9.08 -0.03 -9.81
C HIS A 158 -9.99 1.07 -9.28
N VAL A 159 -10.07 2.19 -9.98
CA VAL A 159 -10.96 3.31 -9.66
C VAL A 159 -12.07 3.34 -10.70
N PHE A 160 -13.32 3.16 -10.25
CA PHE A 160 -14.53 3.25 -11.07
C PHE A 160 -15.25 4.57 -10.78
N SER A 161 -16.34 4.82 -11.51
CA SER A 161 -17.20 5.98 -11.23
C SER A 161 -17.87 5.92 -9.86
N ASP A 162 -18.17 4.72 -9.34
CA ASP A 162 -18.96 4.51 -8.13
C ASP A 162 -18.22 3.83 -6.96
N ARG A 163 -16.99 3.36 -7.18
CA ARG A 163 -16.19 2.68 -6.15
C ARG A 163 -14.71 2.59 -6.53
N LEU A 164 -13.88 2.38 -5.52
CA LEU A 164 -12.50 1.97 -5.62
C LEU A 164 -12.41 0.51 -5.20
N GLU A 165 -11.71 -0.31 -5.98
CA GLU A 165 -11.44 -1.71 -5.66
C GLU A 165 -9.93 -1.92 -5.56
N LEU A 166 -9.46 -2.46 -4.44
CA LEU A 166 -8.06 -2.75 -4.17
C LEU A 166 -7.88 -4.24 -3.93
N TYR A 167 -7.07 -4.87 -4.78
CA TYR A 167 -6.76 -6.30 -4.74
C TYR A 167 -5.34 -6.48 -4.24
N SER A 168 -5.16 -7.26 -3.18
CA SER A 168 -3.85 -7.63 -2.67
C SER A 168 -3.66 -9.14 -2.67
N PRO A 169 -2.58 -9.66 -3.28
CA PRO A 169 -2.24 -11.08 -3.24
C PRO A 169 -2.02 -11.57 -1.80
N GLY A 170 -2.52 -12.76 -1.52
CA GLY A 170 -2.46 -13.40 -0.21
C GLY A 170 -3.83 -13.47 0.47
N THR A 171 -3.97 -14.43 1.36
CA THR A 171 -5.20 -14.64 2.13
C THR A 171 -5.26 -13.74 3.37
N ILE A 172 -6.29 -13.84 4.20
CA ILE A 172 -6.25 -13.31 5.57
C ILE A 172 -5.60 -14.40 6.45
N PRO A 173 -4.72 -14.10 7.44
CA PRO A 173 -4.18 -15.14 8.31
C PRO A 173 -5.30 -16.04 8.87
N ASN A 174 -5.12 -17.36 8.85
CA ASN A 174 -6.14 -18.39 9.14
C ASN A 174 -6.89 -18.25 10.50
N THR A 175 -6.47 -17.32 11.36
CA THR A 175 -7.07 -17.01 12.66
C THR A 175 -7.92 -15.74 12.67
N MET A 176 -8.18 -15.13 11.50
CA MET A 176 -8.89 -13.87 11.36
C MET A 176 -10.04 -13.96 10.33
N THR A 177 -11.21 -13.47 10.71
CA THR A 177 -12.33 -13.16 9.81
C THR A 177 -12.25 -11.70 9.35
N VAL A 178 -12.99 -11.35 8.29
CA VAL A 178 -13.18 -9.95 7.86
C VAL A 178 -13.62 -9.06 9.04
N ASP A 179 -14.47 -9.59 9.91
CA ASP A 179 -14.97 -8.87 11.11
C ASP A 179 -13.90 -8.66 12.18
N SER A 180 -12.87 -9.52 12.23
CA SER A 180 -11.74 -9.41 13.16
C SER A 180 -10.54 -8.65 12.62
N LEU A 181 -10.59 -8.17 11.36
CA LEU A 181 -9.51 -7.37 10.75
C LEU A 181 -9.21 -6.10 11.55
N SER A 182 -10.19 -5.57 12.28
CA SER A 182 -10.01 -4.43 13.18
C SER A 182 -9.42 -4.78 14.55
N GLU A 183 -9.36 -6.06 14.93
CA GLU A 183 -9.07 -6.49 16.31
C GLU A 183 -7.72 -7.19 16.49
N ARG A 184 -7.12 -7.75 15.43
CA ARG A 184 -5.86 -8.51 15.54
C ARG A 184 -4.78 -8.02 14.59
N GLN A 185 -3.55 -7.98 15.12
CA GLN A 185 -2.35 -7.61 14.39
C GLN A 185 -1.51 -8.87 14.13
N SER A 186 -1.59 -9.41 12.91
CA SER A 186 -0.61 -10.39 12.44
C SER A 186 -0.19 -9.98 11.03
N SER A 187 1.07 -9.55 10.90
CA SER A 187 1.67 -9.28 9.60
C SER A 187 2.47 -10.48 9.15
N ARG A 188 2.24 -10.95 7.92
CA ARG A 188 3.11 -11.94 7.28
C ARG A 188 4.51 -11.41 7.03
N ASN A 189 4.63 -10.10 6.85
CA ASN A 189 5.88 -9.41 6.54
C ASN A 189 6.23 -8.49 7.73
N GLU A 190 6.61 -9.10 8.86
CA GLU A 190 6.91 -8.36 10.08
C GLU A 190 8.02 -7.32 9.89
N LEU A 191 9.05 -7.66 9.10
CA LEU A 191 10.14 -6.73 8.79
C LEU A 191 9.61 -5.55 7.96
N THR A 192 8.84 -5.83 6.92
CA THR A 192 8.27 -4.79 6.03
C THR A 192 7.34 -3.85 6.80
N SER A 193 6.42 -4.39 7.60
CA SER A 193 5.54 -3.59 8.47
C SER A 193 6.33 -2.76 9.48
N SER A 194 7.36 -3.34 10.10
CA SER A 194 8.24 -2.63 11.05
C SER A 194 8.99 -1.48 10.40
N LEU A 195 9.50 -1.67 9.18
CA LEU A 195 10.20 -0.64 8.42
C LEU A 195 9.25 0.47 7.95
N LEU A 196 8.05 0.14 7.47
CA LEU A 196 7.04 1.14 7.12
C LEU A 196 6.62 1.96 8.36
N ALA A 197 6.53 1.34 9.53
CA ALA A 197 6.28 2.03 10.80
C ALA A 197 7.48 2.83 11.35
N ARG A 198 8.58 2.89 10.60
CA ARG A 198 9.76 3.75 10.85
C ARG A 198 10.08 4.61 9.63
N CYS A 199 9.34 4.47 8.54
CA CYS A 199 9.54 5.21 7.32
C CYS A 199 8.83 6.55 7.44
N PRO A 200 9.53 7.68 7.36
CA PRO A 200 8.89 9.00 7.45
C PRO A 200 7.81 9.16 6.39
N MET A 201 6.74 9.86 6.76
CA MET A 201 5.66 10.20 5.81
C MET A 201 6.21 11.01 4.64
N ASN A 202 5.92 10.53 3.43
CA ASN A 202 6.28 11.18 2.18
C ASN A 202 5.02 11.60 1.36
N TYR A 203 3.84 11.43 1.96
CA TYR A 203 2.53 11.81 1.43
C TYR A 203 1.77 12.58 2.50
N ASN A 204 1.11 13.67 2.10
CA ASN A 204 0.28 14.46 3.00
C ASN A 204 -1.19 14.08 2.78
N ALA A 205 -1.66 13.03 3.46
CA ALA A 205 -3.09 12.71 3.46
C ALA A 205 -3.83 13.76 4.29
N VAL A 206 -4.74 14.51 3.66
CA VAL A 206 -5.54 15.54 4.33
C VAL A 206 -6.23 14.94 5.55
N GLY A 207 -5.98 15.53 6.74
CA GLY A 207 -6.51 15.06 8.02
C GLY A 207 -5.58 14.15 8.82
N SER A 208 -4.52 13.61 8.21
CA SER A 208 -3.54 12.77 8.92
C SER A 208 -2.47 13.62 9.62
N ARG A 209 -2.18 13.30 10.89
CA ARG A 209 -1.09 13.89 11.69
C ARG A 209 0.08 12.92 11.91
N ARG A 210 0.17 11.88 11.08
CA ARG A 210 1.17 10.82 11.27
C ARG A 210 2.57 11.29 10.85
N GLU A 211 3.56 10.85 11.60
CA GLU A 211 4.98 11.06 11.27
C GLU A 211 5.53 9.95 10.38
N PHE A 212 4.94 8.74 10.45
CA PHE A 212 5.39 7.54 9.74
C PHE A 212 4.27 6.90 8.91
N ILE A 213 4.66 6.09 7.92
CA ILE A 213 3.74 5.50 6.94
C ILE A 213 2.73 4.53 7.57
N MET A 214 3.16 3.71 8.53
CA MET A 214 2.30 2.71 9.17
C MET A 214 2.22 2.94 10.68
N ASP A 215 1.02 2.87 11.24
CA ASP A 215 0.82 2.87 12.69
C ASP A 215 0.90 1.45 13.26
N ARG A 216 1.56 1.29 14.40
CA ARG A 216 1.66 0.01 15.13
C ARG A 216 0.44 -0.23 16.04
N ARG A 217 -0.50 0.70 16.14
CA ARG A 217 -1.68 0.61 17.02
C ARG A 217 -2.87 -0.11 16.37
N GLY A 218 -2.80 -0.44 15.08
CA GLY A 218 -3.86 -1.17 14.38
C GLY A 218 -5.04 -0.30 13.97
N GLU A 219 -4.86 1.02 13.95
CA GLU A 219 -5.93 1.99 13.64
C GLU A 219 -6.28 2.03 12.14
N GLY A 220 -5.49 1.40 11.27
CA GLY A 220 -5.68 1.50 9.82
C GLY A 220 -7.03 0.96 9.33
N VAL A 221 -7.42 -0.24 9.72
CA VAL A 221 -8.72 -0.82 9.32
C VAL A 221 -9.91 -0.02 9.89
N PRO A 222 -9.92 0.35 11.18
CA PRO A 222 -10.92 1.28 11.71
C PRO A 222 -11.04 2.59 10.93
N ILE A 223 -9.92 3.24 10.57
CA ILE A 223 -9.92 4.47 9.77
C ILE A 223 -10.57 4.24 8.40
N ILE A 224 -10.19 3.15 7.71
CA ILE A 224 -10.79 2.79 6.42
C ILE A 224 -12.31 2.67 6.55
N ILE A 225 -12.79 1.97 7.57
CA ILE A 225 -14.22 1.73 7.80
C ILE A 225 -14.94 3.06 8.09
N THR A 226 -14.50 3.77 9.14
CA THR A 226 -15.16 4.97 9.63
C THR A 226 -15.20 6.06 8.58
N GLU A 227 -14.07 6.43 7.98
CA GLU A 227 -14.05 7.54 7.03
C GLU A 227 -14.76 7.22 5.71
N SER A 228 -14.70 5.96 5.26
CA SER A 228 -15.44 5.56 4.05
C SER A 228 -16.95 5.59 4.30
N GLU A 229 -17.39 5.14 5.47
CA GLU A 229 -18.82 5.12 5.83
C GLU A 229 -19.35 6.52 6.10
N GLU A 230 -18.60 7.38 6.78
CA GLU A 230 -18.96 8.79 7.01
C GLU A 230 -19.11 9.57 5.69
N LEU A 231 -18.22 9.31 4.72
CA LEU A 231 -18.22 10.04 3.45
C LEU A 231 -19.24 9.50 2.44
N SER A 232 -19.38 8.18 2.33
CA SER A 232 -20.24 7.54 1.31
C SER A 232 -21.61 7.10 1.83
N GLY A 233 -21.80 7.06 3.15
CA GLY A 233 -22.96 6.43 3.79
C GLY A 233 -22.97 4.90 3.66
N ARG A 234 -21.88 4.30 3.16
CA ARG A 234 -21.76 2.86 2.93
C ARG A 234 -20.46 2.33 3.50
N ARG A 235 -20.58 1.32 4.36
CA ARG A 235 -19.43 0.62 4.90
C ARG A 235 -18.63 -0.05 3.78
N PRO A 236 -17.28 0.04 3.78
CA PRO A 236 -16.46 -0.64 2.78
C PRO A 236 -16.53 -2.16 2.97
N GLU A 237 -16.37 -2.90 1.87
CA GLU A 237 -16.49 -4.36 1.84
C GLU A 237 -15.14 -5.04 1.62
N TYR A 238 -14.76 -5.95 2.51
CA TYR A 238 -13.67 -6.88 2.28
C TYR A 238 -14.22 -8.23 1.81
N ARG A 239 -13.61 -8.81 0.78
CA ARG A 239 -13.95 -10.13 0.24
C ARG A 239 -12.67 -10.91 -0.05
N LEU A 240 -12.58 -12.12 0.47
CA LEU A 240 -11.54 -13.06 0.08
C LEU A 240 -11.99 -13.78 -1.21
N LEU A 241 -11.15 -13.75 -2.24
CA LEU A 241 -11.38 -14.37 -3.53
C LEU A 241 -10.51 -15.62 -3.65
N ASP A 242 -11.13 -16.76 -3.93
CA ASP A 242 -10.49 -18.06 -4.17
C ASP A 242 -9.43 -18.44 -3.11
N ASP A 243 -9.63 -18.00 -1.86
CA ASP A 243 -8.72 -18.15 -0.73
C ASP A 243 -7.27 -17.66 -0.96
N ALA A 244 -7.05 -16.83 -1.98
CA ALA A 244 -5.72 -16.44 -2.43
C ALA A 244 -5.55 -14.93 -2.62
N GLU A 245 -6.63 -14.15 -2.67
CA GLU A 245 -6.57 -12.72 -2.92
C GLU A 245 -7.61 -11.95 -2.10
N LEU A 246 -7.16 -10.92 -1.37
CA LEU A 246 -8.05 -10.04 -0.64
C LEU A 246 -8.47 -8.86 -1.51
N LYS A 247 -9.79 -8.69 -1.68
CA LYS A 247 -10.40 -7.52 -2.32
C LYS A 247 -11.02 -6.62 -1.28
N LEU A 248 -10.61 -5.36 -1.25
CA LEU A 248 -11.30 -4.26 -0.56
C LEU A 248 -12.08 -3.43 -1.58
N THR A 249 -13.32 -3.08 -1.26
CA THR A 249 -14.17 -2.16 -2.03
C THR A 249 -14.52 -0.96 -1.14
N ILE A 250 -14.12 0.24 -1.57
CA ILE A 250 -14.51 1.52 -0.96
C ILE A 250 -15.52 2.17 -1.90
N PHE A 251 -16.73 2.47 -1.40
CA PHE A 251 -17.78 3.10 -2.22
C PHE A 251 -17.54 4.59 -2.35
N ALA A 252 -17.83 5.14 -3.54
CA ALA A 252 -17.70 6.57 -3.77
C ALA A 252 -18.78 7.35 -3.02
N ALA A 253 -18.44 8.56 -2.57
CA ALA A 253 -19.41 9.52 -2.10
C ALA A 253 -20.48 9.77 -3.17
N PRO A 254 -21.77 9.79 -2.80
CA PRO A 254 -22.84 10.06 -3.76
C PRO A 254 -22.68 11.48 -4.33
N SER A 255 -22.95 11.63 -5.62
CA SER A 255 -23.01 12.96 -6.21
C SER A 255 -24.15 13.75 -5.55
N PRO A 256 -23.93 15.02 -5.15
CA PRO A 256 -25.01 15.91 -4.75
C PRO A 256 -25.94 16.27 -5.93
N HIS A 257 -25.56 15.90 -7.15
CA HIS A 257 -26.32 16.06 -8.39
C HIS A 257 -26.62 14.68 -9.01
N PRO A 258 -27.82 14.09 -8.77
CA PRO A 258 -28.14 12.73 -9.19
C PRO A 258 -28.16 12.49 -10.72
N GLU A 259 -28.11 13.55 -11.53
CA GLU A 259 -28.13 13.46 -13.00
C GLU A 259 -26.75 13.20 -13.63
N GLU A 260 -25.65 13.29 -12.87
CA GLU A 260 -24.26 13.16 -13.38
C GLU A 260 -23.64 11.74 -13.22
N ASP A 261 -24.39 10.78 -12.67
CA ASP A 261 -23.94 9.41 -12.38
C ASP A 261 -24.29 8.37 -13.47
N GLY A 262 -24.65 8.83 -14.67
CA GLY A 262 -24.91 8.02 -15.88
C GLY A 262 -23.67 7.53 -16.62
#